data_AF-A0A1M6QAY1-F1
#
_entry.id   AF-A0A1M6QAY1-F1
#
_cell.length_a   1.000
_cell.length_b   1.000
_cell.length_c   1.000
_cell.angle_alpha   90.00
_cell.angle_beta   90.00
_cell.angle_gamma   90.00
#
_symmetry.space_group_name_H-M   'P 1'
#
loop_
_entity.id
_entity.type
_entity.pdbx_description
1 polymer ?
#
loop_
_entity_poly.entity_id
_entity_poly.type
_entity_poly.pdbx_seq_one_letter_code
_entity_poly.pdbx_strand_id
1 'polypeptide(L)'
;MSNIDDFVNGTITSNGTKYPVLSLAKWVSYQSFRNSYSGTISVALVLAQWGFEMGWSLTEFSSRFNPGNMDSILEYSGYKDPKGTVPGKRVSFSDVVNGVTAYAHLLIAGYKHVAWAYGTGTGDDDLSDSVKALNDGYMTGYMGGKATYGTTRTGGYALNSPSEKRLWATAGYTGMFATINNHTSLSDNDGSIINPVKLTGFKDIPF
;
A
#
# COMPACT_ATOMS: atom_id res chain seq x y z
N MET A 1 -21.36 2.66 -9.44
CA MET A 1 -20.50 1.46 -9.47
C MET A 1 -19.55 1.54 -10.68
N SER A 2 -18.84 2.67 -10.90
CA SER A 2 -18.12 2.89 -12.17
C SER A 2 -16.77 3.63 -12.07
N ASN A 3 -16.18 3.80 -10.88
CA ASN A 3 -14.82 4.35 -10.71
C ASN A 3 -13.85 3.33 -10.11
N ILE A 4 -14.35 2.40 -9.30
CA ILE A 4 -13.55 1.31 -8.71
C ILE A 4 -13.05 0.36 -9.80
N ASP A 5 -13.93 -0.16 -10.66
CA ASP A 5 -13.55 -1.12 -11.71
C ASP A 5 -12.62 -0.48 -12.74
N ASP A 6 -12.88 0.77 -13.13
CA ASP A 6 -12.03 1.54 -14.04
C ASP A 6 -10.63 1.77 -13.45
N PHE A 7 -10.55 2.03 -12.14
CA PHE A 7 -9.28 2.16 -11.45
C PHE A 7 -8.53 0.82 -11.39
N VAL A 8 -9.19 -0.26 -10.98
CA VAL A 8 -8.58 -1.60 -10.81
C VAL A 8 -8.09 -2.17 -12.14
N ASN A 9 -8.92 -2.08 -13.18
CA ASN A 9 -8.60 -2.56 -14.54
C ASN A 9 -7.82 -1.52 -15.35
N GLY A 10 -7.56 -0.36 -14.75
CA GLY A 10 -6.85 0.75 -15.35
C GLY A 10 -5.36 0.50 -15.54
N THR A 11 -4.72 1.45 -16.21
CA THR A 11 -3.29 1.40 -16.51
C THR A 11 -2.66 2.77 -16.27
N ILE A 12 -1.54 2.77 -15.54
CA ILE A 12 -0.68 3.94 -15.36
C ILE A 12 0.41 3.91 -16.44
N THR A 13 0.62 5.02 -17.13
CA THR A 13 1.70 5.13 -18.12
C THR A 13 2.82 5.99 -17.56
N SER A 14 4.05 5.47 -17.55
CA SER A 14 5.24 6.18 -17.08
C SER A 14 6.41 5.88 -18.02
N ASN A 15 7.08 6.92 -18.51
CA ASN A 15 8.19 6.81 -19.46
C ASN A 15 7.88 5.90 -20.67
N GLY A 16 6.66 6.01 -21.22
CA GLY A 16 6.20 5.20 -22.36
C GLY A 16 5.84 3.74 -22.03
N THR A 17 6.09 3.29 -20.80
CA THR A 17 5.74 1.94 -20.34
C THR A 17 4.37 1.95 -19.66
N LYS A 18 3.56 0.92 -19.92
CA LYS A 18 2.22 0.73 -19.37
C LYS A 18 2.26 -0.23 -18.19
N TYR A 19 1.69 0.20 -17.07
CA TYR A 19 1.63 -0.54 -15.81
C TYR A 19 0.16 -0.73 -15.40
N PRO A 20 -0.44 -1.91 -15.66
CA PRO A 20 -1.79 -2.20 -15.18
C PRO A 20 -1.85 -2.14 -13.65
N VAL A 21 -2.83 -1.43 -13.08
CA VAL A 21 -2.95 -1.21 -11.63
C VAL A 21 -3.01 -2.54 -10.89
N LEU A 22 -3.81 -3.48 -11.39
CA LEU A 22 -3.89 -4.81 -10.83
C LEU A 22 -2.54 -5.56 -10.81
N SER A 23 -1.73 -5.43 -11.86
CA SER A 23 -0.41 -6.08 -11.91
C SER A 23 0.54 -5.46 -10.89
N LEU A 24 0.50 -4.14 -10.72
CA LEU A 24 1.28 -3.44 -9.69
C LEU A 24 0.89 -3.93 -8.28
N ALA A 25 -0.40 -4.07 -7.98
CA ALA A 25 -0.87 -4.55 -6.68
C ALA A 25 -0.47 -6.00 -6.41
N LYS A 26 -0.54 -6.88 -7.43
CA LYS A 26 -0.02 -8.27 -7.36
C LYS A 26 1.46 -8.30 -7.04
N TRP A 27 2.25 -7.40 -7.63
CA TRP A 27 3.69 -7.31 -7.33
C TRP A 27 3.94 -6.94 -5.87
N VAL A 28 3.23 -5.93 -5.34
CA VAL A 28 3.37 -5.54 -3.92
C VAL A 28 3.01 -6.71 -2.99
N SER A 29 1.90 -7.38 -3.25
CA SER A 29 1.48 -8.57 -2.50
C SER A 29 2.54 -9.68 -2.58
N TYR A 30 3.11 -9.94 -3.76
CA TYR A 30 4.19 -10.91 -3.93
C TYR A 30 5.45 -10.56 -3.13
N GLN A 31 5.85 -9.28 -3.09
CA GLN A 31 7.00 -8.85 -2.28
C GLN A 31 6.75 -9.07 -0.78
N SER A 32 5.51 -8.88 -0.30
CA SER A 32 5.17 -9.14 1.10
C SER A 32 5.27 -10.62 1.48
N PHE A 33 4.79 -11.53 0.61
CA PHE A 33 4.90 -12.96 0.82
C PHE A 33 6.35 -13.45 0.93
N ARG A 34 7.26 -12.87 0.15
CA ARG A 34 8.69 -13.23 0.20
C ARG A 34 9.38 -12.86 1.51
N ASN A 35 8.77 -11.99 2.32
CA ASN A 35 9.33 -11.63 3.62
C ASN A 35 8.89 -12.64 4.69
N SER A 36 9.85 -13.45 5.14
CA SER A 36 9.67 -14.47 6.19
C SER A 36 9.23 -13.92 7.56
N TYR A 37 9.27 -12.61 7.77
CA TYR A 37 9.02 -11.98 9.08
C TYR A 37 7.69 -11.22 9.18
N SER A 38 6.84 -11.25 8.14
CA SER A 38 5.68 -10.33 8.10
C SER A 38 4.38 -10.93 7.58
N GLY A 39 4.39 -12.08 6.87
CA GLY A 39 3.17 -12.66 6.29
C GLY A 39 2.74 -11.98 4.99
N THR A 40 1.74 -12.56 4.32
CA THR A 40 1.22 -12.08 3.03
C THR A 40 0.29 -10.88 3.24
N ILE A 41 0.33 -9.91 2.35
CA ILE A 41 -0.69 -8.85 2.24
C ILE A 41 -1.59 -9.17 1.05
N SER A 42 -2.92 -9.17 1.24
CA SER A 42 -3.87 -9.39 0.15
C SER A 42 -3.79 -8.30 -0.92
N VAL A 43 -3.90 -8.71 -2.19
CA VAL A 43 -4.04 -7.80 -3.35
C VAL A 43 -5.24 -6.86 -3.16
N ALA A 44 -6.34 -7.36 -2.60
CA ALA A 44 -7.54 -6.57 -2.36
C ALA A 44 -7.28 -5.41 -1.38
N LEU A 45 -6.48 -5.64 -0.33
CA LEU A 45 -6.10 -4.60 0.62
C LEU A 45 -5.25 -3.51 -0.05
N VAL A 46 -4.28 -3.91 -0.89
CA VAL A 46 -3.44 -2.96 -1.64
C VAL A 46 -4.29 -2.10 -2.58
N LEU A 47 -5.16 -2.73 -3.38
CA LEU A 47 -6.03 -2.03 -4.32
C LEU A 47 -7.02 -1.10 -3.63
N ALA A 48 -7.65 -1.57 -2.55
CA ALA A 48 -8.60 -0.76 -1.80
C ALA A 48 -7.90 0.44 -1.16
N GLN A 49 -6.72 0.24 -0.58
CA GLN A 49 -5.95 1.35 -0.03
C GLN A 49 -5.62 2.39 -1.10
N TRP A 50 -5.06 1.97 -2.24
CA TRP A 50 -4.75 2.88 -3.34
C TRP A 50 -6.00 3.60 -3.84
N GLY A 51 -7.11 2.89 -3.95
CA GLY A 51 -8.41 3.44 -4.33
C GLY A 51 -8.88 4.54 -3.39
N PHE A 52 -8.88 4.30 -2.08
CA PHE A 52 -9.26 5.31 -1.09
C PHE A 52 -8.32 6.52 -1.12
N GLU A 53 -7.01 6.31 -1.21
CA GLU A 53 -6.02 7.39 -1.19
C GLU A 53 -6.05 8.25 -2.46
N MET A 54 -6.31 7.63 -3.62
CA MET A 54 -6.37 8.30 -4.92
C MET A 54 -7.80 8.73 -5.30
N GLY A 55 -8.79 8.47 -4.44
CA GLY A 55 -10.21 8.69 -4.78
C GLY A 55 -10.67 7.88 -5.99
N TRP A 56 -10.09 6.70 -6.21
CA TRP A 56 -10.33 5.82 -7.35
C TRP A 56 -10.04 6.49 -8.70
N SER A 57 -9.06 7.41 -8.73
CA SER A 57 -8.68 8.17 -9.93
C SER A 57 -7.31 7.75 -10.47
N LEU A 58 -7.28 7.23 -11.69
CA LEU A 58 -6.04 6.96 -12.42
C LEU A 58 -5.26 8.24 -12.71
N THR A 59 -5.96 9.36 -12.88
CA THR A 59 -5.34 10.68 -13.09
C THR A 59 -4.60 11.13 -11.83
N GLU A 60 -5.20 10.92 -10.65
CA GLU A 60 -4.58 11.25 -9.37
C GLU A 60 -3.37 10.35 -9.09
N PHE A 61 -3.46 9.06 -9.39
CA PHE A 61 -2.32 8.16 -9.30
C PHE A 61 -1.22 8.62 -10.28
N SER A 62 -1.54 8.84 -11.55
CA SER A 62 -0.56 9.20 -12.58
C SER A 62 0.11 10.56 -12.33
N SER A 63 -0.55 11.50 -11.66
CA SER A 63 0.00 12.84 -11.41
C SER A 63 1.06 12.86 -10.31
N ARG A 64 1.01 11.90 -9.36
CA ARG A 64 1.91 11.87 -8.20
C ARG A 64 2.76 10.63 -8.11
N PHE A 65 2.36 9.54 -8.75
CA PHE A 65 2.95 8.21 -8.56
C PHE A 65 3.12 7.86 -7.07
N ASN A 66 2.20 8.30 -6.21
CA ASN A 66 2.30 8.14 -4.76
C ASN A 66 1.05 7.43 -4.22
N PRO A 67 0.87 6.13 -4.52
CA PRO A 67 -0.40 5.45 -4.28
C PRO A 67 -0.73 5.24 -2.79
N GLY A 68 0.25 5.38 -1.90
CA GLY A 68 0.05 5.32 -0.45
C GLY A 68 -0.09 6.68 0.23
N ASN A 69 -0.20 7.79 -0.52
CA ASN A 69 -0.14 9.16 0.03
C ASN A 69 1.01 9.33 1.04
N MET A 70 2.17 8.78 0.70
CA MET A 70 3.37 8.84 1.55
C MET A 70 3.82 10.28 1.68
N ASP A 71 4.19 10.68 2.89
CA ASP A 71 4.58 12.06 3.19
C ASP A 71 6.10 12.30 3.09
N SER A 72 6.82 11.30 2.55
CA SER A 72 8.27 11.34 2.31
C SER A 72 8.64 10.40 1.15
N ILE A 73 9.72 10.75 0.44
CA ILE A 73 10.23 9.98 -0.72
C ILE A 73 11.18 8.83 -0.31
N LEU A 74 11.75 8.89 0.90
CA LEU A 74 12.57 7.86 1.58
C LEU A 74 13.37 6.93 0.65
N GLU A 75 14.57 7.35 0.27
CA GLU A 75 15.54 6.58 -0.55
C GLU A 75 15.12 6.36 -2.01
N TYR A 76 13.90 6.75 -2.40
CA TYR A 76 13.43 6.74 -3.77
C TYR A 76 13.38 8.15 -4.37
N SER A 77 13.45 8.22 -5.69
CA SER A 77 13.45 9.50 -6.42
C SER A 77 12.05 10.12 -6.44
N GLY A 78 12.00 11.42 -6.15
CA GLY A 78 10.76 12.19 -6.16
C GLY A 78 10.99 13.64 -5.75
N TYR A 79 9.90 14.38 -5.59
CA TYR A 79 9.91 15.73 -5.09
C TYR A 79 8.79 15.97 -4.08
N LYS A 80 8.97 17.00 -3.26
CA LYS A 80 7.97 17.47 -2.31
C LYS A 80 7.56 18.88 -2.71
N ASP A 81 6.30 19.08 -3.07
CA ASP A 81 5.71 20.39 -3.29
C ASP A 81 5.73 21.18 -1.96
N PRO A 82 6.53 22.25 -1.85
CA PRO A 82 6.62 23.04 -0.63
C PRO A 82 5.33 23.83 -0.34
N LYS A 83 4.43 23.99 -1.33
CA LYS A 83 3.16 24.73 -1.19
C LYS A 83 1.97 23.81 -0.90
N GLY A 84 2.14 22.49 -0.98
CA GLY A 84 1.09 21.52 -0.69
C GLY A 84 0.72 21.53 0.80
N THR A 85 -0.52 21.91 1.10
CA THR A 85 -1.04 21.99 2.47
C THR A 85 -1.58 20.67 3.00
N VAL A 86 -1.95 19.76 2.11
CA VAL A 86 -2.45 18.42 2.46
C VAL A 86 -1.25 17.46 2.57
N PRO A 87 -0.95 16.93 3.77
CA PRO A 87 0.10 15.92 3.93
C PRO A 87 -0.13 14.70 3.01
N GLY A 88 0.96 14.07 2.55
CA GLY A 88 0.88 12.97 1.58
C GLY A 88 0.61 13.41 0.13
N LYS A 89 -0.26 14.40 -0.10
CA LYS A 89 -0.49 14.98 -1.45
C LYS A 89 0.64 15.88 -1.93
N ARG A 90 1.45 16.39 -0.99
CA ARG A 90 2.64 17.19 -1.28
C ARG A 90 3.82 16.39 -1.83
N VAL A 91 3.77 15.06 -1.84
CA VAL A 91 4.88 14.23 -2.33
C VAL A 91 4.47 13.55 -3.63
N SER A 92 5.37 13.64 -4.61
CA SER A 92 5.29 12.93 -5.88
C SER A 92 6.59 12.17 -6.13
N PHE A 93 6.50 10.93 -6.62
CA PHE A 93 7.67 10.16 -7.06
C PHE A 93 7.99 10.48 -8.52
N SER A 94 9.25 10.28 -8.91
CA SER A 94 9.71 10.58 -10.27
C SER A 94 9.07 9.69 -11.33
N ASP A 95 8.67 8.48 -10.95
CA ASP A 95 7.95 7.52 -11.79
C ASP A 95 7.16 6.52 -10.94
N VAL A 96 6.35 5.71 -11.60
CA VAL A 96 5.54 4.66 -10.96
C VAL A 96 6.40 3.59 -10.30
N VAL A 97 7.62 3.34 -10.78
CA VAL A 97 8.53 2.34 -10.23
C VAL A 97 8.98 2.76 -8.84
N ASN A 98 9.50 3.98 -8.70
CA ASN A 98 9.89 4.58 -7.43
C ASN A 98 8.72 4.60 -6.44
N GLY A 99 7.56 5.07 -6.91
CA GLY A 99 6.36 5.19 -6.08
C GLY A 99 5.81 3.87 -5.54
N VAL A 100 5.64 2.87 -6.42
CA VAL A 100 5.10 1.56 -6.03
C VAL A 100 6.13 0.77 -5.22
N THR A 101 7.43 0.87 -5.52
CA THR A 101 8.49 0.23 -4.72
C THR A 101 8.59 0.85 -3.32
N ALA A 102 8.51 2.18 -3.23
CA ALA A 102 8.43 2.89 -1.96
C ALA A 102 7.24 2.42 -1.12
N TYR A 103 6.05 2.32 -1.73
CA TYR A 103 4.85 1.81 -1.04
C TYR A 103 4.99 0.35 -0.60
N ALA A 104 5.58 -0.53 -1.42
CA ALA A 104 5.80 -1.91 -1.03
C ALA A 104 6.76 -2.01 0.18
N HIS A 105 7.88 -1.29 0.14
CA HIS A 105 8.81 -1.26 1.26
C HIS A 105 8.15 -0.69 2.53
N LEU A 106 7.30 0.33 2.36
CA LEU A 106 6.47 0.89 3.42
C LEU A 106 5.61 -0.15 4.11
N LEU A 107 4.81 -0.90 3.34
CA LEU A 107 3.89 -1.89 3.88
C LEU A 107 4.65 -3.02 4.57
N ILE A 108 5.71 -3.51 3.93
CA ILE A 108 6.44 -4.70 4.36
C ILE A 108 7.33 -4.39 5.56
N ALA A 109 8.09 -3.30 5.54
CA ALA A 109 9.00 -2.94 6.62
C ALA A 109 8.37 -2.00 7.64
N GLY A 110 7.54 -1.05 7.20
CA GLY A 110 6.90 -0.07 8.08
C GLY A 110 5.59 -0.54 8.73
N TYR A 111 4.87 -1.50 8.14
CA TYR A 111 3.56 -2.00 8.63
C TYR A 111 3.51 -3.50 8.83
N LYS A 112 4.56 -4.04 9.44
CA LYS A 112 4.64 -5.47 9.76
C LYS A 112 3.42 -5.98 10.53
N HIS A 113 2.74 -5.14 11.30
CA HIS A 113 1.52 -5.50 12.03
C HIS A 113 0.26 -5.65 11.15
N VAL A 114 0.19 -4.97 9.99
CA VAL A 114 -0.92 -5.14 9.03
C VAL A 114 -0.80 -6.50 8.36
N ALA A 115 0.41 -6.86 7.94
CA ALA A 115 0.69 -8.17 7.36
C ALA A 115 0.56 -9.29 8.43
N TRP A 116 0.95 -9.03 9.68
CA TRP A 116 0.70 -9.94 10.80
C TRP A 116 -0.80 -10.16 11.04
N ALA A 117 -1.61 -9.10 11.04
CA ALA A 117 -3.07 -9.21 11.21
C ALA A 117 -3.70 -10.11 10.13
N TYR A 118 -3.22 -10.04 8.90
CA TYR A 118 -3.64 -10.96 7.82
C TYR A 118 -3.21 -12.41 8.07
N GLY A 119 -2.00 -12.62 8.61
CA GLY A 119 -1.41 -13.96 8.78
C GLY A 119 -1.81 -14.70 10.05
N THR A 120 -2.48 -14.05 11.00
CA THR A 120 -2.88 -14.67 12.29
C THR A 120 -4.38 -14.86 12.48
N GLY A 121 -5.21 -14.41 11.54
CA GLY A 121 -6.64 -14.70 11.59
C GLY A 121 -6.95 -16.13 11.12
N THR A 122 -8.23 -16.49 11.15
CA THR A 122 -8.75 -17.73 10.56
C THR A 122 -9.82 -17.41 9.53
N GLY A 123 -9.52 -17.49 8.23
CA GLY A 123 -10.52 -17.38 7.15
C GLY A 123 -10.85 -15.94 6.76
N ASP A 124 -12.13 -15.60 6.56
CA ASP A 124 -12.58 -14.25 6.16
C ASP A 124 -12.22 -13.14 7.19
N ASP A 125 -11.83 -13.54 8.40
CA ASP A 125 -11.36 -12.66 9.47
C ASP A 125 -10.03 -11.97 9.13
N ASP A 126 -9.19 -12.57 8.29
CA ASP A 126 -7.84 -12.10 7.94
C ASP A 126 -7.87 -10.72 7.28
N LEU A 127 -8.83 -10.50 6.38
CA LEU A 127 -8.97 -9.25 5.65
C LEU A 127 -9.59 -8.16 6.53
N SER A 128 -10.61 -8.51 7.31
CA SER A 128 -11.26 -7.58 8.25
C SER A 128 -10.27 -7.05 9.29
N ASP A 129 -9.47 -7.93 9.88
CA ASP A 129 -8.45 -7.56 10.86
C ASP A 129 -7.31 -6.75 10.25
N SER A 130 -6.93 -7.04 9.00
CA SER A 130 -5.95 -6.24 8.27
C SER A 130 -6.46 -4.83 7.96
N VAL A 131 -7.71 -4.71 7.52
CA VAL A 131 -8.36 -3.41 7.29
C VAL A 131 -8.43 -2.63 8.60
N LYS A 132 -8.79 -3.30 9.70
CA LYS A 132 -8.79 -2.70 11.04
C LYS A 132 -7.40 -2.24 11.46
N ALA A 133 -6.38 -3.09 11.33
CA ALA A 133 -5.02 -2.75 11.67
C ALA A 133 -4.47 -1.58 10.84
N LEU A 134 -4.90 -1.49 9.57
CA LEU A 134 -4.58 -0.37 8.69
C LEU A 134 -5.29 0.92 9.14
N ASN A 135 -6.58 0.84 9.46
CA ASN A 135 -7.39 1.97 9.94
C ASN A 135 -6.92 2.51 11.29
N ASP A 136 -6.61 1.61 12.22
CA ASP A 136 -6.17 1.98 13.57
C ASP A 136 -4.70 2.41 13.58
N GLY A 137 -3.95 2.05 12.53
CA GLY A 137 -2.51 2.28 12.40
C GLY A 137 -1.66 1.35 13.26
N TYR A 138 -2.27 0.36 13.92
CA TYR A 138 -1.64 -0.70 14.71
C TYR A 138 -2.58 -1.90 14.82
N MET A 139 -2.06 -3.09 15.17
CA MET A 139 -2.87 -4.26 15.52
C MET A 139 -2.71 -4.59 17.00
N THR A 140 -3.83 -4.62 17.75
CA THR A 140 -3.83 -5.07 19.14
C THR A 140 -3.39 -6.53 19.21
N GLY A 141 -2.40 -6.84 20.06
CA GLY A 141 -1.85 -8.20 20.20
C GLY A 141 -0.65 -8.50 19.30
N TYR A 142 -0.20 -7.56 18.45
CA TYR A 142 1.05 -7.70 17.71
C TYR A 142 2.24 -7.89 18.67
N MET A 143 2.86 -9.08 18.63
CA MET A 143 3.97 -9.46 19.50
C MET A 143 5.35 -9.14 18.91
N GLY A 144 5.41 -8.60 17.69
CA GLY A 144 6.66 -8.26 17.03
C GLY A 144 7.29 -6.96 17.56
N GLY A 145 8.56 -6.75 17.22
CA GLY A 145 9.29 -5.55 17.60
C GLY A 145 8.85 -4.30 16.83
N LYS A 146 9.30 -3.13 17.30
CA LYS A 146 9.16 -1.87 16.54
C LYS A 146 9.85 -2.00 15.18
N ALA A 147 9.24 -1.43 14.16
CA ALA A 147 9.80 -1.44 12.81
C ALA A 147 10.23 -0.03 12.40
N THR A 148 11.49 0.09 11.96
CA THR A 148 12.04 1.32 11.40
C THR A 148 11.98 1.22 9.88
N TYR A 149 11.56 2.30 9.21
CA TYR A 149 11.51 2.40 7.75
C TYR A 149 12.35 3.59 7.30
N GLY A 150 13.35 3.31 6.46
CA GLY A 150 14.37 4.24 5.98
C GLY A 150 15.58 4.38 6.92
N THR A 151 16.76 4.59 6.34
CA THR A 151 18.05 4.71 7.06
C THR A 151 18.28 6.08 7.71
N THR A 152 17.61 7.12 7.23
CA THR A 152 17.91 8.53 7.57
C THR A 152 16.86 9.21 8.44
N ARG A 153 15.79 8.52 8.85
CA ARG A 153 14.78 9.10 9.76
C ARG A 153 14.63 8.25 11.01
N THR A 154 15.05 8.83 12.12
CA THR A 154 14.69 8.50 13.51
C THR A 154 13.17 8.49 13.80
N GLY A 155 12.31 8.60 12.78
CA GLY A 155 10.86 8.43 12.89
C GLY A 155 10.48 7.05 12.37
N GLY A 156 10.48 6.06 13.27
CA GLY A 156 9.87 4.77 12.99
C GLY A 156 8.40 4.97 12.60
N TYR A 157 7.97 4.32 11.52
CA TYR A 157 6.56 4.35 11.09
C TYR A 157 5.69 3.34 11.86
N ALA A 158 6.33 2.51 12.68
CA ALA A 158 5.67 1.58 13.58
C ALA A 158 5.92 2.00 15.02
N LEU A 159 5.01 2.81 15.57
CA LEU A 159 4.87 2.90 17.00
C LEU A 159 3.45 2.53 17.38
N ASN A 160 3.38 1.63 18.37
CA ASN A 160 2.21 1.17 19.09
C ASN A 160 1.62 2.33 19.93
N SER A 161 1.34 3.48 19.30
CA SER A 161 0.92 4.69 19.99
C SER A 161 -0.06 5.53 19.14
N PRO A 162 -1.20 5.94 19.71
CA PRO A 162 -2.11 6.90 19.10
C PRO A 162 -1.47 8.23 18.68
N SER A 163 -0.37 8.66 19.33
CA SER A 163 0.32 9.93 19.04
C SER A 163 1.23 9.87 17.81
N GLU A 164 1.55 8.67 17.34
CA GLU A 164 2.46 8.42 16.21
C GLU A 164 1.72 7.72 15.06
N LYS A 165 0.38 7.68 15.16
CA LYS A 165 -0.53 7.32 14.08
C LYS A 165 -0.15 8.10 12.83
N ARG A 166 -0.08 7.37 11.73
CA ARG A 166 0.14 7.98 10.43
C ARG A 166 -1.03 8.85 9.99
N LEU A 167 -0.71 9.78 9.09
CA LEU A 167 -1.65 10.58 8.29
C LEU A 167 -2.76 9.75 7.60
N TRP A 168 -2.46 8.50 7.24
CA TRP A 168 -3.42 7.59 6.61
C TRP A 168 -4.51 7.05 7.57
N ALA A 169 -4.22 6.99 8.89
CA ALA A 169 -5.10 6.51 9.94
C ALA A 169 -5.92 7.66 10.53
N THR A 170 -5.50 8.91 10.26
CA THR A 170 -6.31 10.10 10.51
C THR A 170 -7.35 10.36 9.42
N ALA A 171 -7.19 9.77 8.23
CA ALA A 171 -8.18 9.89 7.15
C ALA A 171 -9.38 8.92 7.33
N GLY A 172 -9.19 7.81 8.05
CA GLY A 172 -10.21 6.81 8.33
C GLY A 172 -10.61 6.01 7.09
N TYR A 173 -10.25 4.73 7.03
CA TYR A 173 -10.65 3.81 5.95
C TYR A 173 -12.06 3.25 6.16
N THR A 174 -12.97 4.09 6.67
CA THR A 174 -14.35 3.72 6.97
C THR A 174 -15.03 3.16 5.71
N GLY A 175 -15.55 1.93 5.83
CA GLY A 175 -16.22 1.25 4.72
C GLY A 175 -15.29 0.48 3.78
N MET A 176 -13.96 0.48 3.97
CA MET A 176 -13.02 -0.25 3.11
C MET A 176 -13.33 -1.75 3.02
N PHE A 177 -13.58 -2.43 4.15
CA PHE A 177 -13.95 -3.85 4.15
C PHE A 177 -15.24 -4.10 3.37
N ALA A 178 -16.26 -3.26 3.58
CA ALA A 178 -17.51 -3.35 2.82
C ALA A 178 -17.30 -3.08 1.33
N THR A 179 -16.43 -2.13 0.96
CA THR A 179 -16.05 -1.89 -0.44
C THR A 179 -15.39 -3.11 -1.06
N ILE A 180 -14.47 -3.77 -0.35
CA ILE A 180 -13.83 -4.99 -0.86
C ILE A 180 -14.87 -6.10 -1.08
N ASN A 181 -15.76 -6.34 -0.11
CA ASN A 181 -16.74 -7.41 -0.22
C ASN A 181 -17.83 -7.16 -1.28
N ASN A 182 -18.14 -5.89 -1.57
CA ASN A 182 -19.21 -5.53 -2.50
C ASN A 182 -18.73 -5.35 -3.95
N HIS A 183 -17.43 -5.48 -4.24
CA HIS A 183 -16.86 -5.25 -5.57
C HIS A 183 -16.02 -6.44 -6.03
N THR A 184 -16.53 -7.15 -7.04
CA THR A 184 -15.87 -8.37 -7.54
C THR A 184 -14.50 -8.11 -8.15
N SER A 185 -14.27 -6.91 -8.71
CA SER A 185 -12.95 -6.49 -9.21
C SER A 185 -11.86 -6.46 -8.13
N LEU A 186 -12.25 -6.33 -6.86
CA LEU A 186 -11.35 -6.43 -5.70
C LEU A 186 -11.23 -7.88 -5.20
N SER A 187 -12.26 -8.72 -5.38
CA SER A 187 -12.31 -10.12 -4.92
C SER A 187 -11.79 -11.16 -5.93
N ASP A 188 -11.78 -10.86 -7.23
CA ASP A 188 -11.39 -11.77 -8.34
C ASP A 188 -9.87 -12.01 -8.45
N ASN A 189 -9.10 -11.63 -7.43
CA ASN A 189 -7.70 -12.02 -7.32
C ASN A 189 -7.57 -13.18 -6.38
N ASP A 190 -8.05 -14.32 -6.89
CA ASP A 190 -7.70 -15.66 -6.48
C ASP A 190 -6.29 -15.65 -5.88
N GLY A 191 -6.13 -16.09 -4.62
CA GLY A 191 -4.97 -15.96 -3.74
C GLY A 191 -3.63 -16.51 -4.28
N SER A 192 -3.56 -16.75 -5.59
CA SER A 192 -2.37 -16.80 -6.42
C SER A 192 -1.47 -15.57 -6.20
N ILE A 193 -0.54 -15.75 -5.27
CA ILE A 193 0.67 -14.95 -5.12
C ILE A 193 1.52 -15.17 -6.38
N ILE A 194 1.17 -14.49 -7.47
CA ILE A 194 1.87 -14.61 -8.76
C ILE A 194 3.00 -13.59 -8.75
N ASN A 195 4.24 -14.07 -8.89
CA ASN A 195 5.36 -13.22 -9.28
C ASN A 195 5.01 -12.59 -10.64
N PRO A 196 4.76 -11.27 -10.74
CA PRO A 196 4.53 -10.67 -12.03
C PRO A 196 5.89 -10.45 -12.70
N VAL A 197 6.49 -11.53 -13.20
CA VAL A 197 7.75 -11.56 -13.98
C VAL A 197 7.71 -10.62 -15.19
N LYS A 198 6.54 -10.05 -15.52
CA LYS A 198 6.30 -9.15 -16.64
C LYS A 198 6.46 -7.66 -16.32
N LEU A 199 6.58 -7.25 -15.05
CA LEU A 199 6.79 -5.84 -14.70
C LEU A 199 8.28 -5.49 -14.70
N THR A 200 8.77 -5.03 -15.85
CA THR A 200 10.15 -4.58 -16.01
C THR A 200 10.42 -3.31 -15.19
N GLY A 201 11.64 -3.20 -14.64
CA GLY A 201 12.09 -2.04 -13.84
C GLY A 201 11.94 -2.20 -12.32
N PHE A 202 11.18 -3.20 -11.86
CA PHE A 202 11.07 -3.52 -10.44
C PHE A 202 12.12 -4.56 -10.02
N LYS A 203 12.85 -4.29 -8.95
CA LYS A 203 13.77 -5.25 -8.30
C LYS A 203 13.13 -5.80 -7.04
N ASP A 204 13.58 -6.98 -6.62
CA ASP A 204 13.23 -7.48 -5.29
C ASP A 204 13.71 -6.52 -4.21
N ILE A 205 12.84 -6.32 -3.23
CA ILE A 205 13.19 -5.52 -2.06
C ILE A 205 14.15 -6.36 -1.20
N PRO A 206 15.38 -5.89 -0.93
CA PRO A 206 16.31 -6.60 -0.06
C PRO A 206 15.77 -6.62 1.38
N PHE A 207 15.96 -7.75 2.07
CA PHE A 207 15.51 -7.97 3.45
C PHE A 207 16.70 -8.20 4.38
#